data_AF-A0A6N6TBC7-F1
#
_entry.id   AF-A0A6N6TBC7-F1
#
_cell.length_a   1.000
_cell.length_b   1.000
_cell.length_c   1.000
_cell.angle_alpha   90.00
_cell.angle_beta   90.00
_cell.angle_gamma   90.00
#
_symmetry.space_group_name_H-M   'P 1'
#
loop_
_entity.id
_entity.type
_entity.pdbx_description
1 polymer ?
#
loop_
_entity_poly.entity_id
_entity_poly.type
_entity_poly.pdbx_seq_one_letter_code
_entity_poly.pdbx_strand_id
1 'polypeptide(L)'
;MISYARYQAILAQSDAATRQAAERAFAALLGKIRAGAKPRAALDAVLKEFNADAIAGFREALNSILQSSLGVAEVKAYRVGRVKLADALYANAKAVAGISEQIIERHLQGVHNARELRKALYEGYNFQDDPLDIIKPLPKYLQVEFDRFKSAALKTPALRAAYLDAIRKKEAGAGMEALEKALKVAFYERNRYYANRIARTELHRNYTDQVARELMEEEQIEYVQIRMSSKHPKTDICDRHAKLDAYGLGPGVYPKADAPKPPFHPHCYCVVSPKIDIFDAKPRFNPKAERAFLAKLAPKEARDIAGSWEKLALAKKGETLEAIYNAGKDPLYRWKRLGEVGQDARMSNGDNDFLEGRSRARGEQPKQAKPAAPGTITLDQLSKLEGDAKAYVLKNGQKTGNEHMAAIDLQTGKRLAQGTSNEPGRVYIPAELTQMADDPTRKIAYHHNHPDSYSLSPGDLAVMGKRPGLFQILVYGHDGSWFRAERHDFREFEMVLDAAKHEIWQQTGLARRRGLFLESLEAHLINLALARAGVIDYQFQLDEDRQRFYANERTALENMVDAAVLKIKRIRGF
;
A
#
# COMPACT_ATOMS: atom_id res chain seq x y z
N MET A 1 22.73 -7.71 -8.26
CA MET A 1 21.42 -7.87 -7.60
C MET A 1 20.91 -6.60 -6.92
N ILE A 2 19.79 -6.05 -7.40
CA ILE A 2 19.00 -5.08 -6.63
C ILE A 2 18.38 -5.81 -5.45
N SER A 3 18.61 -5.33 -4.22
CA SER A 3 18.01 -5.96 -3.05
C SER A 3 16.49 -5.89 -3.12
N TYR A 4 15.80 -6.89 -2.58
CA TYR A 4 14.33 -6.91 -2.58
C TYR A 4 13.73 -5.65 -1.92
N ALA A 5 14.38 -5.12 -0.87
CA ALA A 5 13.99 -3.86 -0.23
C ALA A 5 14.13 -2.66 -1.18
N ARG A 6 15.23 -2.57 -1.94
CA ARG A 6 15.42 -1.52 -2.95
C ARG A 6 14.38 -1.64 -4.07
N TYR A 7 14.09 -2.86 -4.52
CA TYR A 7 13.04 -3.12 -5.50
C TYR A 7 11.66 -2.66 -5.00
N GLN A 8 11.29 -2.98 -3.76
CA GLN A 8 10.03 -2.50 -3.16
C GLN A 8 9.97 -0.97 -3.05
N ALA A 9 11.09 -0.30 -2.78
CA ALA A 9 11.16 1.16 -2.78
C ALA A 9 10.92 1.75 -4.18
N ILE A 10 11.50 1.15 -5.22
CA ILE A 10 11.29 1.56 -6.62
C ILE A 10 9.81 1.43 -7.01
N LEU A 11 9.14 0.34 -6.64
CA LEU A 11 7.70 0.19 -6.88
C LEU A 11 6.87 1.24 -6.15
N ALA A 12 7.21 1.53 -4.88
CA ALA A 12 6.50 2.53 -4.09
C ALA A 12 6.66 3.95 -4.67
N GLN A 13 7.85 4.26 -5.21
CA GLN A 13 8.10 5.51 -5.93
C GLN A 13 7.29 5.59 -7.22
N SER A 14 7.26 4.54 -8.03
CA SER A 14 6.42 4.46 -9.22
C SER A 14 4.94 4.65 -8.90
N ASP A 15 4.45 4.02 -7.83
CA ASP A 15 3.07 4.16 -7.37
C ASP A 15 2.74 5.59 -6.93
N ALA A 16 3.67 6.23 -6.20
CA ALA A 16 3.51 7.60 -5.74
C ALA A 16 3.50 8.58 -6.91
N ALA A 17 4.37 8.39 -7.91
CA ALA A 17 4.40 9.19 -9.13
C ALA A 17 3.07 9.11 -9.89
N THR A 18 2.54 7.90 -10.12
CA THR A 18 1.23 7.70 -10.75
C THR A 18 0.10 8.34 -9.95
N ARG A 19 0.14 8.23 -8.62
CA ARG A 19 -0.86 8.84 -7.74
C ARG A 19 -0.86 10.36 -7.86
N GLN A 20 0.31 10.99 -7.75
CA GLN A 20 0.46 12.44 -7.89
C GLN A 20 0.04 12.92 -9.29
N ALA A 21 0.39 12.18 -10.34
CA ALA A 21 -0.05 12.48 -11.70
C ALA A 21 -1.58 12.45 -11.81
N ALA A 22 -2.23 11.44 -11.22
CA ALA A 22 -3.68 11.32 -11.22
C ALA A 22 -4.33 12.46 -10.39
N GLU A 23 -3.76 12.83 -9.24
CA GLU A 23 -4.24 13.94 -8.40
C GLU A 23 -4.18 15.28 -9.15
N ARG A 24 -3.03 15.59 -9.77
CA ARG A 24 -2.87 16.80 -10.60
C ARG A 24 -3.85 16.81 -11.76
N ALA A 25 -3.97 15.69 -12.46
CA ALA A 25 -4.89 15.54 -13.57
C ALA A 25 -6.34 15.80 -13.13
N PHE A 26 -6.76 15.21 -12.01
CA PHE A 26 -8.10 15.41 -11.47
C PHE A 26 -8.36 16.87 -11.07
N ALA A 27 -7.41 17.52 -10.39
CA ALA A 27 -7.51 18.93 -10.06
C ALA A 27 -7.62 19.82 -11.31
N ALA A 28 -6.82 19.55 -12.33
CA ALA A 28 -6.87 20.25 -13.62
C ALA A 28 -8.20 20.05 -14.35
N LEU A 29 -8.76 18.82 -14.31
CA LEU A 29 -10.07 18.52 -14.88
C LEU A 29 -11.17 19.34 -14.21
N LEU A 30 -11.22 19.36 -12.87
CA LEU A 30 -12.19 20.16 -12.12
C LEU A 30 -12.04 21.66 -12.42
N GLY A 31 -10.81 22.16 -12.49
CA GLY A 31 -10.53 23.54 -12.86
C GLY A 31 -11.08 23.91 -14.24
N LYS A 32 -10.83 23.06 -15.25
CA LYS A 32 -11.33 23.26 -16.62
C LYS A 32 -12.86 23.20 -16.69
N ILE A 33 -13.49 22.24 -16.01
CA ILE A 33 -14.96 22.13 -15.96
C ILE A 33 -15.57 23.37 -15.29
N ARG A 34 -15.02 23.83 -14.16
CA ARG A 34 -15.48 25.04 -13.45
C ARG A 34 -15.31 26.30 -14.30
N ALA A 35 -14.31 26.34 -15.19
CA ALA A 35 -14.09 27.41 -16.15
C ALA A 35 -14.99 27.34 -17.41
N GLY A 36 -15.92 26.37 -17.49
CA GLY A 36 -16.85 26.23 -18.61
C GLY A 36 -16.28 25.52 -19.84
N ALA A 37 -15.15 24.83 -19.72
CA ALA A 37 -14.61 24.04 -20.83
C ALA A 37 -15.55 22.88 -21.20
N LYS A 38 -15.62 22.55 -22.50
CA LYS A 38 -16.37 21.37 -22.96
C LYS A 38 -15.78 20.09 -22.32
N PRO A 39 -16.62 19.19 -21.75
CA PRO A 39 -16.15 18.03 -21.00
C PRO A 39 -15.15 17.17 -21.75
N ARG A 40 -15.42 16.86 -23.03
CA ARG A 40 -14.54 16.09 -23.92
C ARG A 40 -13.15 16.69 -24.05
N ALA A 41 -13.08 17.98 -24.38
CA ALA A 41 -11.82 18.68 -24.59
C ALA A 41 -11.01 18.79 -23.29
N ALA A 42 -11.69 18.99 -22.15
CA ALA A 42 -11.05 19.01 -20.84
C ALA A 42 -10.46 17.63 -20.47
N LEU A 43 -11.21 16.55 -20.71
CA LEU A 43 -10.77 15.17 -20.47
C LEU A 43 -9.58 14.79 -21.35
N ASP A 44 -9.66 15.05 -22.67
CA ASP A 44 -8.61 14.68 -23.61
C ASP A 44 -7.27 15.41 -23.28
N ALA A 45 -7.33 16.70 -22.91
CA ALA A 45 -6.15 17.47 -22.51
C ALA A 45 -5.50 16.90 -21.25
N VAL A 46 -6.29 16.66 -20.21
CA VAL A 46 -5.79 16.21 -18.90
C VAL A 46 -5.24 14.77 -18.98
N LEU A 47 -5.90 13.89 -19.75
CA LEU A 47 -5.44 12.50 -19.92
C LEU A 47 -4.12 12.41 -20.68
N LYS A 48 -3.88 13.33 -21.62
CA LYS A 48 -2.60 13.42 -22.33
C LYS A 48 -1.45 13.72 -21.37
N GLU A 49 -1.65 14.69 -20.47
CA GLU A 49 -0.68 15.07 -19.43
C GLU A 49 -0.46 13.92 -18.43
N PHE A 50 -1.54 13.32 -17.93
CA PHE A 50 -1.48 12.15 -17.05
C PHE A 50 -0.66 11.00 -17.66
N ASN A 51 -0.90 10.67 -18.93
CA ASN A 51 -0.18 9.60 -19.61
C ASN A 51 1.32 9.93 -19.78
N ALA A 52 1.66 11.19 -20.04
CA ALA A 52 3.06 11.61 -20.12
C ALA A 52 3.78 11.43 -18.77
N ASP A 53 3.13 11.85 -17.68
CA ASP A 53 3.65 11.70 -16.32
C ASP A 53 3.78 10.22 -15.91
N ALA A 54 2.77 9.41 -16.23
CA ALA A 54 2.78 7.96 -15.96
C ALA A 54 3.93 7.26 -16.70
N ILE A 55 4.20 7.63 -17.96
CA ILE A 55 5.33 7.11 -18.74
C ILE A 55 6.66 7.55 -18.12
N ALA A 56 6.77 8.80 -17.66
CA ALA A 56 7.98 9.31 -17.02
C ALA A 56 8.30 8.55 -15.72
N GLY A 57 7.30 8.36 -14.85
CA GLY A 57 7.45 7.61 -13.62
C GLY A 57 7.77 6.13 -13.85
N PHE A 58 7.13 5.50 -14.84
CA PHE A 58 7.46 4.13 -15.24
C PHE A 58 8.90 4.02 -15.77
N ARG A 59 9.35 4.96 -16.60
CA ARG A 59 10.72 4.99 -17.12
C ARG A 59 11.75 5.06 -16.00
N GLU A 60 11.57 5.96 -15.04
CA GLU A 60 12.50 6.14 -13.92
C GLU A 60 12.62 4.86 -13.08
N ALA A 61 11.48 4.23 -12.79
CA ALA A 61 11.44 2.97 -12.08
C ALA A 61 12.07 1.82 -12.89
N LEU A 62 11.80 1.76 -14.20
CA LEU A 62 12.35 0.73 -15.09
C LEU A 62 13.87 0.87 -15.23
N ASN A 63 14.37 2.09 -15.43
CA ASN A 63 15.81 2.39 -15.49
C ASN A 63 16.51 2.01 -14.18
N SER A 64 15.85 2.24 -13.04
CA SER A 64 16.36 1.84 -11.73
C SER A 64 16.45 0.32 -11.57
N ILE A 65 15.49 -0.43 -12.14
CA ILE A 65 15.51 -1.90 -12.11
C ILE A 65 16.55 -2.45 -13.09
N LEU A 66 16.54 -1.99 -14.32
CA LEU A 66 17.43 -2.48 -15.36
C LEU A 66 18.89 -1.99 -15.22
N GLN A 67 19.14 -1.04 -14.32
CA GLN A 67 20.42 -0.32 -14.20
C GLN A 67 20.89 0.24 -15.55
N SER A 68 19.94 0.71 -16.36
CA SER A 68 20.15 1.23 -17.71
C SER A 68 19.49 2.60 -17.89
N SER A 69 19.84 3.31 -18.96
CA SER A 69 19.35 4.66 -19.25
C SER A 69 18.44 4.68 -20.48
N LEU A 70 17.27 4.03 -20.41
CA LEU A 70 16.30 4.07 -21.50
C LEU A 70 15.72 5.49 -21.65
N GLY A 71 15.62 5.94 -22.91
CA GLY A 71 14.98 7.18 -23.31
C GLY A 71 13.46 7.10 -23.33
N VAL A 72 12.80 8.26 -23.50
CA VAL A 72 11.31 8.33 -23.54
C VAL A 72 10.74 7.56 -24.74
N ALA A 73 11.40 7.61 -25.89
CA ALA A 73 10.96 6.92 -27.11
C ALA A 73 10.99 5.39 -26.93
N GLU A 74 12.04 4.86 -26.32
CA GLU A 74 12.19 3.43 -26.04
C GLU A 74 11.13 2.95 -25.07
N VAL A 75 10.89 3.70 -23.97
CA VAL A 75 9.85 3.35 -23.01
C VAL A 75 8.45 3.46 -23.59
N LYS A 76 8.17 4.42 -24.46
CA LYS A 76 6.89 4.48 -25.20
C LYS A 76 6.67 3.25 -26.08
N ALA A 77 7.73 2.73 -26.68
CA ALA A 77 7.71 1.54 -27.53
C ALA A 77 7.76 0.22 -26.74
N TYR A 78 7.97 0.27 -25.42
CA TYR A 78 8.02 -0.89 -24.54
C TYR A 78 6.74 -1.74 -24.69
N ARG A 79 6.91 -3.06 -24.85
CA ARG A 79 5.79 -3.99 -25.11
C ARG A 79 5.09 -4.39 -23.82
N VAL A 80 3.78 -4.21 -23.80
CA VAL A 80 2.85 -4.72 -22.79
C VAL A 80 1.95 -5.73 -23.49
N GLY A 81 2.40 -6.98 -23.53
CA GLY A 81 1.85 -8.02 -24.40
C GLY A 81 2.04 -7.66 -25.86
N ARG A 82 0.95 -7.66 -26.64
CA ARG A 82 0.99 -7.36 -28.09
C ARG A 82 1.06 -5.86 -28.42
N VAL A 83 0.75 -5.00 -27.46
CA VAL A 83 0.65 -3.55 -27.69
C VAL A 83 1.82 -2.80 -27.07
N LYS A 84 2.04 -1.56 -27.49
CA LYS A 84 3.02 -0.69 -26.84
C LYS A 84 2.43 -0.10 -25.57
N LEU A 85 3.28 0.26 -24.60
CA LEU A 85 2.88 0.91 -23.35
C LEU A 85 2.05 2.17 -23.61
N ALA A 86 2.49 3.00 -24.56
CA ALA A 86 1.77 4.22 -24.93
C ALA A 86 0.34 3.92 -25.44
N ASP A 87 0.19 2.88 -26.26
CA ASP A 87 -1.10 2.47 -26.82
C ASP A 87 -2.02 1.91 -25.73
N ALA A 88 -1.47 1.11 -24.80
CA ALA A 88 -2.21 0.56 -23.67
C ALA A 88 -2.73 1.65 -22.71
N LEU A 89 -1.89 2.64 -22.39
CA LEU A 89 -2.29 3.78 -21.56
C LEU A 89 -3.32 4.66 -22.28
N TYR A 90 -3.14 4.88 -23.59
CA TYR A 90 -4.10 5.64 -24.39
C TYR A 90 -5.47 4.96 -24.50
N ALA A 91 -5.50 3.64 -24.71
CA ALA A 91 -6.74 2.87 -24.76
C ALA A 91 -7.52 2.95 -23.42
N ASN A 92 -6.83 2.81 -22.30
CA ASN A 92 -7.42 2.95 -20.97
C ASN A 92 -7.94 4.38 -20.72
N ALA A 93 -7.15 5.39 -21.11
CA ALA A 93 -7.55 6.79 -21.03
C ALA A 93 -8.82 7.07 -21.83
N LYS A 94 -8.96 6.53 -23.06
CA LYS A 94 -10.17 6.67 -23.87
C LYS A 94 -11.40 6.05 -23.21
N ALA A 95 -11.26 4.88 -22.59
CA ALA A 95 -12.34 4.23 -21.84
C ALA A 95 -12.76 5.06 -20.62
N VAL A 96 -11.80 5.60 -19.86
CA VAL A 96 -12.08 6.47 -18.71
C VAL A 96 -12.71 7.80 -19.14
N ALA A 97 -12.27 8.37 -20.26
CA ALA A 97 -12.85 9.58 -20.83
C ALA A 97 -14.33 9.40 -21.16
N GLY A 98 -14.70 8.33 -21.86
CA GLY A 98 -16.10 8.10 -22.25
C GLY A 98 -17.04 7.97 -21.04
N ILE A 99 -16.58 7.32 -19.98
CA ILE A 99 -17.39 7.16 -18.75
C ILE A 99 -17.48 8.49 -17.99
N SER A 100 -16.38 9.22 -17.89
CA SER A 100 -16.35 10.53 -17.21
C SER A 100 -17.21 11.56 -17.94
N GLU A 101 -17.18 11.56 -19.28
CA GLU A 101 -17.99 12.41 -20.15
C GLU A 101 -19.48 12.18 -19.91
N GLN A 102 -19.94 10.93 -19.91
CA GLN A 102 -21.34 10.58 -19.62
C GLN A 102 -21.81 11.04 -18.23
N ILE A 103 -20.91 11.08 -17.24
CA ILE A 103 -21.23 11.55 -15.89
C ILE A 103 -21.42 13.07 -15.89
N ILE A 104 -20.52 13.78 -16.58
CA ILE A 104 -20.57 15.24 -16.68
C ILE A 104 -21.80 15.68 -17.48
N GLU A 105 -22.07 15.05 -18.62
CA GLU A 105 -23.23 15.36 -19.47
C GLU A 105 -24.55 15.14 -18.74
N ARG A 106 -24.70 14.03 -18.00
CA ARG A 106 -25.89 13.77 -17.18
C ARG A 106 -26.10 14.82 -16.09
N HIS A 107 -25.01 15.31 -15.49
CA HIS A 107 -25.09 16.40 -14.53
C HIS A 107 -25.52 17.72 -15.20
N LEU A 108 -24.97 18.04 -16.38
CA LEU A 108 -25.32 19.24 -17.14
C LEU A 108 -26.77 19.22 -17.66
N GLN A 109 -27.35 18.04 -17.89
CA GLN A 109 -28.76 17.86 -18.32
C GLN A 109 -29.80 18.03 -17.20
N GLY A 110 -29.40 18.40 -15.98
CA GLY A 110 -30.34 18.77 -14.91
C GLY A 110 -30.48 17.75 -13.79
N VAL A 111 -29.64 16.71 -13.74
CA VAL A 111 -29.55 15.81 -12.57
C VAL A 111 -28.77 16.53 -11.46
N HIS A 112 -29.45 17.49 -10.81
CA HIS A 112 -28.91 18.28 -9.69
C HIS A 112 -29.09 17.58 -8.33
N ASN A 113 -29.82 16.46 -8.29
CA ASN A 113 -30.02 15.69 -7.07
C ASN A 113 -28.85 14.71 -6.84
N ALA A 114 -28.08 14.94 -5.76
CA ALA A 114 -26.96 14.11 -5.32
C ALA A 114 -27.32 12.61 -5.12
N ARG A 115 -28.59 12.27 -4.85
CA ARG A 115 -29.06 10.89 -4.71
C ARG A 115 -29.20 10.19 -6.06
N GLU A 116 -29.78 10.85 -7.04
CA GLU A 116 -30.00 10.30 -8.38
C GLU A 116 -28.69 10.18 -9.16
N LEU A 117 -27.77 11.15 -8.98
CA LEU A 117 -26.41 11.05 -9.53
C LEU A 117 -25.67 9.83 -8.96
N ARG A 118 -25.76 9.58 -7.63
CA ARG A 118 -25.14 8.41 -6.99
C ARG A 118 -25.72 7.08 -7.45
N LYS A 119 -27.04 6.98 -7.61
CA LYS A 119 -27.71 5.77 -8.11
C LYS A 119 -27.31 5.46 -9.55
N ALA A 120 -27.35 6.45 -10.45
CA ALA A 120 -26.96 6.27 -11.84
C ALA A 120 -25.48 5.86 -12.02
N LEU A 121 -24.62 6.25 -11.08
CA LEU A 121 -23.21 5.83 -11.00
C LEU A 121 -23.03 4.41 -10.45
N TYR A 122 -23.90 4.03 -9.51
CA TYR A 122 -23.90 2.71 -8.89
C TYR A 122 -24.49 1.64 -9.83
N GLU A 123 -25.56 1.96 -10.55
CA GLU A 123 -26.17 1.09 -11.59
C GLU A 123 -25.25 0.90 -12.81
N GLY A 124 -24.33 1.84 -13.06
CA GLY A 124 -23.24 1.68 -14.04
C GLY A 124 -22.09 0.77 -13.56
N TYR A 125 -22.22 0.15 -12.38
CA TYR A 125 -21.18 -0.63 -11.71
C TYR A 125 -21.48 -2.14 -11.68
N ASN A 126 -22.00 -2.72 -12.76
CA ASN A 126 -22.06 -4.18 -12.88
C ASN A 126 -20.72 -4.76 -13.36
N PHE A 127 -19.89 -5.19 -12.40
CA PHE A 127 -19.06 -6.37 -12.59
C PHE A 127 -19.88 -7.61 -12.19
N GLN A 128 -20.85 -7.94 -13.05
CA GLN A 128 -21.57 -9.22 -13.20
C GLN A 128 -22.67 -9.72 -12.24
N ASP A 129 -23.09 -9.10 -11.13
CA ASP A 129 -24.32 -9.57 -10.42
C ASP A 129 -25.08 -8.43 -9.70
N ASP A 130 -26.43 -8.45 -9.82
CA ASP A 130 -27.41 -7.52 -9.24
C ASP A 130 -27.90 -8.00 -7.86
N PRO A 131 -27.78 -7.20 -6.77
CA PRO A 131 -28.20 -7.66 -5.44
C PRO A 131 -29.33 -6.85 -4.79
N LEU A 132 -30.25 -6.16 -5.50
CA LEU A 132 -31.40 -5.55 -4.82
C LEU A 132 -32.72 -5.65 -5.59
N ASP A 133 -33.39 -6.78 -5.39
CA ASP A 133 -34.83 -6.90 -5.45
C ASP A 133 -35.51 -5.77 -4.64
N ILE A 134 -36.40 -5.06 -5.31
CA ILE A 134 -37.14 -3.93 -4.79
C ILE A 134 -38.20 -4.44 -3.79
N ILE A 135 -38.02 -4.16 -2.49
CA ILE A 135 -39.14 -4.20 -1.54
C ILE A 135 -39.69 -2.78 -1.37
N LYS A 136 -40.85 -2.53 -1.98
CA LYS A 136 -41.78 -1.46 -1.58
C LYS A 136 -42.65 -1.98 -0.42
N PRO A 137 -43.09 -1.13 0.53
CA PRO A 137 -43.09 0.34 0.53
C PRO A 137 -41.93 1.02 1.31
N LEU A 138 -41.76 2.33 1.07
CA LEU A 138 -40.74 3.20 1.71
C LEU A 138 -40.82 3.16 3.25
N PRO A 139 -39.67 3.16 3.96
CA PRO A 139 -39.63 3.22 5.42
C PRO A 139 -40.35 4.43 6.02
N LYS A 140 -41.11 4.20 7.11
CA LYS A 140 -41.95 5.20 7.82
C LYS A 140 -41.24 6.52 8.16
N TYR A 141 -39.93 6.50 8.44
CA TYR A 141 -39.18 7.73 8.77
C TYR A 141 -39.11 8.73 7.59
N LEU A 142 -39.21 8.24 6.33
CA LEU A 142 -39.22 9.07 5.13
C LEU A 142 -40.61 9.62 4.79
N GLN A 143 -41.69 9.00 5.29
CA GLN A 143 -43.06 9.53 5.13
C GLN A 143 -43.27 10.76 6.03
N VAL A 144 -42.70 10.75 7.24
CA VAL A 144 -42.81 11.86 8.21
C VAL A 144 -42.12 13.14 7.73
N GLU A 145 -40.98 13.02 7.04
CA GLU A 145 -40.34 14.20 6.42
C GLU A 145 -41.19 14.78 5.29
N PHE A 146 -41.86 13.93 4.51
CA PHE A 146 -42.71 14.35 3.39
C PHE A 146 -43.98 15.09 3.85
N ASP A 147 -44.55 14.70 5.00
CA ASP A 147 -45.72 15.37 5.56
C ASP A 147 -45.38 16.74 6.19
N ARG A 148 -44.16 16.90 6.72
CA ARG A 148 -43.64 18.19 7.20
C ARG A 148 -43.51 19.23 6.08
N PHE A 149 -43.34 18.79 4.83
CA PHE A 149 -43.28 19.65 3.65
C PHE A 149 -44.64 20.23 3.22
N LYS A 150 -45.77 19.61 3.61
CA LYS A 150 -47.11 20.08 3.22
C LYS A 150 -47.68 21.20 4.10
N SER A 151 -47.08 21.51 5.25
CA SER A 151 -47.71 22.39 6.26
C SER A 151 -47.05 23.75 6.50
N ALA A 152 -46.19 24.26 5.60
CA ALA A 152 -45.72 25.64 5.67
C ALA A 152 -46.31 26.50 4.55
N ALA A 153 -47.46 27.11 4.85
CA ALA A 153 -48.07 28.19 4.09
C ALA A 153 -47.13 29.42 4.05
N LEU A 154 -46.25 29.49 3.05
CA LEU A 154 -45.46 30.69 2.76
C LEU A 154 -46.35 31.70 2.04
N LYS A 155 -46.78 32.74 2.78
CA LYS A 155 -47.86 33.67 2.38
C LYS A 155 -47.49 34.73 1.32
N THR A 156 -46.24 34.84 0.87
CA THR A 156 -45.85 35.85 -0.15
C THR A 156 -45.00 35.26 -1.29
N PRO A 157 -45.22 35.69 -2.56
CA PRO A 157 -44.47 35.21 -3.73
C PRO A 157 -42.95 35.44 -3.65
N ALA A 158 -42.51 36.56 -3.05
CA ALA A 158 -41.09 36.89 -2.91
C ALA A 158 -40.35 35.95 -1.93
N LEU A 159 -40.99 35.58 -0.81
CA LEU A 159 -40.42 34.66 0.17
C LEU A 159 -40.36 33.23 -0.40
N ARG A 160 -41.36 32.84 -1.20
CA ARG A 160 -41.34 31.57 -1.94
C ARG A 160 -40.22 31.54 -2.98
N ALA A 161 -39.98 32.61 -3.72
CA ALA A 161 -38.91 32.71 -4.71
C ALA A 161 -37.52 32.66 -4.05
N ALA A 162 -37.30 33.40 -2.96
CA ALA A 162 -36.04 33.40 -2.21
C ALA A 162 -35.76 32.02 -1.58
N TYR A 163 -36.79 31.33 -1.09
CA TYR A 163 -36.65 29.99 -0.53
C TYR A 163 -36.38 28.94 -1.62
N LEU A 164 -37.04 29.04 -2.78
CA LEU A 164 -36.75 28.20 -3.95
C LEU A 164 -35.34 28.44 -4.51
N ASP A 165 -34.86 29.69 -4.49
CA ASP A 165 -33.50 30.05 -4.88
C ASP A 165 -32.45 29.49 -3.89
N ALA A 166 -32.72 29.55 -2.59
CA ALA A 166 -31.87 28.93 -1.57
C ALA A 166 -31.82 27.40 -1.68
N ILE A 167 -32.95 26.76 -1.99
CA ILE A 167 -33.02 25.33 -2.29
C ILE A 167 -32.24 25.01 -3.56
N ARG A 168 -32.43 25.76 -4.65
CA ARG A 168 -31.67 25.59 -5.90
C ARG A 168 -30.16 25.77 -5.69
N LYS A 169 -29.74 26.75 -4.89
CA LYS A 169 -28.32 26.96 -4.53
C LYS A 169 -27.77 25.83 -3.68
N LYS A 170 -28.55 25.30 -2.74
CA LYS A 170 -28.18 24.14 -1.90
C LYS A 170 -28.14 22.84 -2.69
N GLU A 171 -29.08 22.62 -3.60
CA GLU A 171 -29.12 21.47 -4.53
C GLU A 171 -28.02 21.58 -5.58
N ALA A 172 -27.72 22.75 -6.12
CA ALA A 172 -26.57 22.98 -6.99
C ALA A 172 -25.25 22.71 -6.25
N GLY A 173 -25.12 23.16 -4.99
CA GLY A 173 -23.95 22.84 -4.15
C GLY A 173 -23.79 21.34 -3.88
N ALA A 174 -24.87 20.67 -3.45
CA ALA A 174 -24.86 19.23 -3.21
C ALA A 174 -24.68 18.40 -4.49
N GLY A 175 -25.22 18.87 -5.62
CA GLY A 175 -25.04 18.27 -6.94
C GLY A 175 -23.59 18.36 -7.44
N MET A 176 -22.93 19.50 -7.21
CA MET A 176 -21.51 19.70 -7.53
C MET A 176 -20.60 18.84 -6.65
N GLU A 177 -20.88 18.72 -5.35
CA GLU A 177 -20.13 17.83 -4.47
C GLU A 177 -20.28 16.35 -4.88
N ALA A 178 -21.49 15.95 -5.26
CA ALA A 178 -21.74 14.60 -5.76
C ALA A 178 -21.05 14.34 -7.11
N LEU A 179 -21.02 15.33 -8.01
CA LEU A 179 -20.26 15.27 -9.27
C LEU A 179 -18.76 15.13 -9.00
N GLU A 180 -18.21 15.89 -8.05
CA GLU A 180 -16.79 15.81 -7.70
C GLU A 180 -16.42 14.43 -7.16
N LYS A 181 -17.22 13.86 -6.25
CA LYS A 181 -17.03 12.49 -5.74
C LYS A 181 -17.13 11.46 -6.86
N ALA A 182 -18.10 11.62 -7.76
CA ALA A 182 -18.30 10.75 -8.91
C ALA A 182 -17.09 10.75 -9.85
N LEU A 183 -16.60 11.95 -10.20
CA LEU A 183 -15.45 12.12 -11.06
C LEU A 183 -14.18 11.63 -10.37
N LYS A 184 -14.03 11.79 -9.06
CA LYS A 184 -12.89 11.22 -8.33
C LYS A 184 -12.81 9.71 -8.48
N VAL A 185 -13.95 9.01 -8.41
CA VAL A 185 -13.96 7.55 -8.60
C VAL A 185 -13.79 7.19 -10.08
N ALA A 186 -14.55 7.81 -10.98
CA ALA A 186 -14.58 7.45 -12.41
C ALA A 186 -13.29 7.83 -13.14
N PHE A 187 -12.71 8.98 -12.82
CA PHE A 187 -11.52 9.52 -13.45
C PHE A 187 -10.26 9.19 -12.65
N TYR A 188 -10.17 9.66 -11.40
CA TYR A 188 -8.93 9.57 -10.62
C TYR A 188 -8.60 8.12 -10.23
N GLU A 189 -9.51 7.40 -9.59
CA GLU A 189 -9.22 6.03 -9.12
C GLU A 189 -8.99 5.05 -10.28
N ARG A 190 -9.78 5.15 -11.36
CA ARG A 190 -9.63 4.25 -12.52
C ARG A 190 -8.33 4.48 -13.29
N ASN A 191 -7.98 5.73 -13.59
CA ASN A 191 -6.70 6.04 -14.25
C ASN A 191 -5.50 5.58 -13.42
N ARG A 192 -5.52 5.89 -12.11
CA ARG A 192 -4.49 5.44 -11.16
C ARG A 192 -4.36 3.92 -11.14
N TYR A 193 -5.49 3.21 -11.06
CA TYR A 193 -5.52 1.76 -11.00
C TYR A 193 -4.94 1.12 -12.27
N TYR A 194 -5.39 1.52 -13.46
CA TYR A 194 -4.91 0.93 -14.71
C TYR A 194 -3.42 1.19 -14.96
N ALA A 195 -2.95 2.41 -14.71
CA ALA A 195 -1.54 2.76 -14.85
C ALA A 195 -0.66 1.96 -13.86
N ASN A 196 -1.05 1.88 -12.58
CA ASN A 196 -0.29 1.10 -11.59
C ASN A 196 -0.33 -0.41 -11.86
N ARG A 197 -1.42 -0.94 -12.44
CA ARG A 197 -1.49 -2.34 -12.84
C ARG A 197 -0.47 -2.68 -13.90
N ILE A 198 -0.36 -1.86 -14.95
CA ILE A 198 0.64 -2.07 -16.01
C ILE A 198 2.05 -1.90 -15.41
N ALA A 199 2.29 -0.78 -14.73
CA ALA A 199 3.61 -0.47 -14.18
C ALA A 199 4.12 -1.55 -13.23
N ARG A 200 3.34 -1.95 -12.22
CA ARG A 200 3.77 -2.98 -11.25
C ARG A 200 4.04 -4.32 -11.91
N THR A 201 3.18 -4.74 -12.85
CA THR A 201 3.36 -6.02 -13.53
C THR A 201 4.63 -6.05 -14.37
N GLU A 202 4.89 -5.00 -15.14
CA GLU A 202 6.07 -4.92 -15.98
C GLU A 202 7.36 -4.70 -15.17
N LEU A 203 7.32 -3.85 -14.13
CA LEU A 203 8.47 -3.66 -13.23
C LEU A 203 8.83 -4.96 -12.49
N HIS A 204 7.83 -5.70 -11.98
CA HIS A 204 8.08 -7.00 -11.34
C HIS A 204 8.61 -8.03 -12.32
N ARG A 205 8.10 -8.04 -13.56
CA ARG A 205 8.61 -8.93 -14.62
C ARG A 205 10.09 -8.67 -14.90
N ASN A 206 10.50 -7.42 -15.05
CA ASN A 206 11.90 -7.08 -15.31
C ASN A 206 12.81 -7.41 -14.10
N TYR A 207 12.35 -7.11 -12.88
CA TYR A 207 13.08 -7.47 -11.67
C TYR A 207 13.30 -8.98 -11.58
N THR A 208 12.27 -9.79 -11.80
CA THR A 208 12.39 -11.25 -11.72
C THR A 208 13.11 -11.86 -12.91
N ASP A 209 13.07 -11.22 -14.10
CA ASP A 209 13.91 -11.60 -15.24
C ASP A 209 15.40 -11.43 -14.90
N GLN A 210 15.77 -10.32 -14.25
CA GLN A 210 17.15 -10.11 -13.77
C GLN A 210 17.54 -11.14 -12.71
N VAL A 211 16.70 -11.35 -11.68
CA VAL A 211 16.97 -12.35 -10.64
C VAL A 211 17.11 -13.76 -11.23
N ALA A 212 16.29 -14.11 -12.23
CA ALA A 212 16.40 -15.39 -12.91
C ALA A 212 17.76 -15.56 -13.61
N ARG A 213 18.25 -14.53 -14.32
CA ARG A 213 19.57 -14.57 -14.96
C ARG A 213 20.70 -14.74 -13.93
N GLU A 214 20.68 -13.92 -12.89
CA GLU A 214 21.70 -13.97 -11.83
C GLU A 214 21.74 -15.35 -11.14
N LEU A 215 20.58 -15.95 -10.84
CA LEU A 215 20.50 -17.29 -10.24
C LEU A 215 20.93 -18.41 -11.21
N MET A 216 20.70 -18.24 -12.51
CA MET A 216 21.13 -19.21 -13.52
C MET A 216 22.63 -19.15 -13.79
N GLU A 217 23.26 -17.99 -13.61
CA GLU A 217 24.71 -17.80 -13.73
C GLU A 217 25.47 -18.33 -12.50
N GLU A 218 24.89 -18.28 -11.31
CA GLU A 218 25.55 -18.75 -10.09
C GLU A 218 25.55 -20.28 -9.99
N GLU A 219 26.71 -20.90 -10.22
CA GLU A 219 26.88 -22.36 -10.24
C GLU A 219 26.64 -23.02 -8.88
N GLN A 220 26.95 -22.34 -7.77
CA GLN A 220 26.81 -22.90 -6.42
C GLN A 220 25.36 -22.99 -5.93
N ILE A 221 24.42 -22.33 -6.62
CA ILE A 221 23.00 -22.43 -6.31
C ILE A 221 22.38 -23.52 -7.19
N GLU A 222 21.98 -24.62 -6.56
CA GLU A 222 21.27 -25.72 -7.23
C GLU A 222 19.74 -25.60 -7.12
N TYR A 223 19.28 -25.09 -5.98
CA TYR A 223 17.87 -25.03 -5.61
C TYR A 223 17.40 -23.62 -5.29
N VAL A 224 16.14 -23.36 -5.59
CA VAL A 224 15.48 -22.10 -5.27
C VAL A 224 14.11 -22.37 -4.67
N GLN A 225 13.64 -21.42 -3.87
CA GLN A 225 12.31 -21.45 -3.29
C GLN A 225 11.47 -20.29 -3.81
N ILE A 226 10.22 -20.58 -4.18
CA ILE A 226 9.22 -19.55 -4.46
C ILE A 226 8.68 -19.04 -3.13
N ARG A 227 8.93 -17.76 -2.84
CA ARG A 227 8.45 -17.10 -1.63
C ARG A 227 7.31 -16.16 -1.96
N MET A 228 6.17 -16.41 -1.30
CA MET A 228 5.04 -15.51 -1.35
C MET A 228 5.38 -14.21 -0.62
N SER A 229 4.96 -13.09 -1.20
CA SER A 229 5.04 -11.80 -0.53
C SER A 229 4.02 -11.75 0.60
N SER A 230 4.34 -11.07 1.70
CA SER A 230 3.38 -10.78 2.78
C SER A 230 2.18 -9.93 2.31
N LYS A 231 2.28 -9.32 1.13
CA LYS A 231 1.19 -8.60 0.46
C LYS A 231 0.27 -9.51 -0.38
N HIS A 232 0.46 -10.83 -0.35
CA HIS A 232 -0.40 -11.79 -1.02
C HIS A 232 -1.72 -11.92 -0.23
N PRO A 233 -2.84 -11.37 -0.74
CA PRO A 233 -4.02 -11.08 0.09
C PRO A 233 -5.08 -12.18 0.05
N LYS A 234 -5.02 -13.08 -0.93
CA LYS A 234 -6.06 -14.08 -1.23
C LYS A 234 -5.41 -15.28 -1.88
N THR A 235 -5.84 -16.48 -1.52
CA THR A 235 -5.45 -17.73 -2.17
C THR A 235 -5.56 -17.59 -3.69
N ASP A 236 -4.48 -17.87 -4.40
CA ASP A 236 -4.43 -17.84 -5.86
C ASP A 236 -3.33 -18.77 -6.39
N ILE A 237 -3.03 -18.65 -7.68
CA ILE A 237 -2.04 -19.50 -8.34
C ILE A 237 -0.62 -19.42 -7.75
N CYS A 238 -0.26 -18.36 -7.03
CA CYS A 238 1.01 -18.29 -6.30
C CYS A 238 1.11 -19.36 -5.21
N ASP A 239 -0.01 -19.71 -4.56
CA ASP A 239 -0.05 -20.74 -3.52
C ASP A 239 0.38 -22.08 -4.09
N ARG A 240 -0.02 -22.42 -5.32
CA ARG A 240 0.49 -23.61 -6.00
C ARG A 240 2.01 -23.56 -6.08
N HIS A 241 2.56 -22.46 -6.57
CA HIS A 241 4.01 -22.37 -6.76
C HIS A 241 4.80 -22.40 -5.47
N ALA A 242 4.27 -21.80 -4.39
CA ALA A 242 4.97 -21.70 -3.12
C ALA A 242 4.72 -22.88 -2.17
N LYS A 243 3.64 -23.65 -2.35
CA LYS A 243 3.25 -24.73 -1.43
C LYS A 243 3.34 -26.13 -2.04
N LEU A 244 3.32 -26.25 -3.38
CA LEU A 244 3.50 -27.55 -4.04
C LEU A 244 4.94 -28.04 -3.84
N ASP A 245 5.08 -29.27 -3.36
CA ASP A 245 6.34 -30.01 -3.40
C ASP A 245 6.29 -31.01 -4.56
N ALA A 246 6.81 -30.58 -5.71
CA ALA A 246 6.82 -31.40 -6.93
C ALA A 246 8.06 -32.29 -7.06
N TYR A 247 9.10 -32.04 -6.25
CA TYR A 247 10.43 -32.65 -6.41
C TYR A 247 10.91 -33.44 -5.19
N GLY A 248 10.15 -33.43 -4.08
CA GLY A 248 10.55 -34.01 -2.81
C GLY A 248 11.59 -33.16 -2.06
N LEU A 249 11.66 -31.86 -2.36
CA LEU A 249 12.61 -30.91 -1.76
C LEU A 249 11.97 -30.04 -0.66
N GLY A 250 10.68 -30.22 -0.43
CA GLY A 250 9.86 -29.39 0.43
C GLY A 250 8.99 -28.38 -0.34
N PRO A 251 8.04 -27.72 0.35
CA PRO A 251 7.05 -26.85 -0.27
C PRO A 251 7.67 -25.68 -1.03
N GLY A 252 7.33 -25.58 -2.32
CA GLY A 252 7.76 -24.48 -3.19
C GLY A 252 9.25 -24.46 -3.51
N VAL A 253 9.97 -25.56 -3.27
CA VAL A 253 11.38 -25.71 -3.61
C VAL A 253 11.52 -26.46 -4.93
N TYR A 254 12.35 -25.92 -5.81
CA TYR A 254 12.56 -26.42 -7.17
C TYR A 254 14.06 -26.48 -7.47
N PRO A 255 14.52 -27.42 -8.33
CA PRO A 255 15.76 -27.23 -9.07
C PRO A 255 15.71 -25.89 -9.80
N LYS A 256 16.79 -25.09 -9.74
CA LYS A 256 16.74 -23.69 -10.22
C LYS A 256 16.27 -23.53 -11.66
N ALA A 257 16.64 -24.45 -12.56
CA ALA A 257 16.28 -24.39 -13.97
C ALA A 257 14.78 -24.63 -14.19
N ASP A 258 14.14 -25.43 -13.32
CA ASP A 258 12.74 -25.82 -13.41
C ASP A 258 11.80 -24.89 -12.65
N ALA A 259 12.35 -24.02 -11.81
CA ALA A 259 11.57 -23.14 -10.98
C ALA A 259 10.70 -22.19 -11.82
N PRO A 260 9.41 -22.04 -11.50
CA PRO A 260 8.53 -21.12 -12.21
C PRO A 260 8.93 -19.67 -11.88
N LYS A 261 9.04 -18.82 -12.90
CA LYS A 261 9.47 -17.43 -12.76
C LYS A 261 8.27 -16.51 -12.48
N PRO A 262 8.25 -15.77 -11.35
CA PRO A 262 7.25 -14.71 -11.14
C PRO A 262 7.42 -13.57 -12.17
N PRO A 263 6.43 -12.66 -12.35
CA PRO A 263 5.10 -12.65 -11.75
C PRO A 263 4.20 -13.76 -12.31
N PHE A 264 3.37 -14.35 -11.45
CA PHE A 264 2.38 -15.36 -11.87
C PHE A 264 1.01 -14.77 -12.21
N HIS A 265 0.77 -13.49 -11.93
CA HIS A 265 -0.47 -12.80 -12.25
C HIS A 265 -0.24 -11.28 -12.14
N PRO A 266 -1.18 -10.44 -12.60
CA PRO A 266 -1.11 -9.00 -12.37
C PRO A 266 -1.02 -8.67 -10.88
N HIS A 267 -0.22 -7.65 -10.51
CA HIS A 267 0.07 -7.28 -9.12
C HIS A 267 0.72 -8.39 -8.26
N CYS A 268 1.34 -9.39 -8.86
CA CYS A 268 2.14 -10.36 -8.12
C CYS A 268 3.41 -9.68 -7.57
N TYR A 269 3.73 -9.96 -6.30
CA TYR A 269 4.96 -9.53 -5.63
C TYR A 269 5.82 -10.72 -5.18
N CYS A 270 5.43 -11.95 -5.53
CA CYS A 270 6.15 -13.15 -5.14
C CYS A 270 7.53 -13.17 -5.78
N VAL A 271 8.50 -13.71 -5.07
CA VAL A 271 9.91 -13.72 -5.48
C VAL A 271 10.44 -15.14 -5.49
N VAL A 272 11.55 -15.31 -6.18
CA VAL A 272 12.38 -16.51 -6.09
C VAL A 272 13.57 -16.17 -5.20
N SER A 273 13.90 -17.03 -4.25
CA SER A 273 15.06 -16.89 -3.37
C SER A 273 15.93 -18.14 -3.43
N PRO A 274 17.27 -18.01 -3.34
CA PRO A 274 18.15 -19.17 -3.29
C PRO A 274 17.89 -20.02 -2.04
N LYS A 275 18.06 -21.33 -2.18
CA LYS A 275 17.92 -22.32 -1.11
C LYS A 275 19.23 -23.08 -0.99
N ILE A 276 20.04 -22.72 0.01
CA ILE A 276 21.43 -23.17 0.16
C ILE A 276 21.64 -24.21 1.29
N ASP A 277 20.56 -24.55 2.00
CA ASP A 277 20.55 -25.47 3.14
C ASP A 277 20.07 -26.88 2.76
N ILE A 278 20.09 -27.22 1.46
CA ILE A 278 19.75 -28.54 0.94
C ILE A 278 21.03 -29.17 0.40
N PHE A 279 21.42 -30.28 0.99
CA PHE A 279 22.62 -31.04 0.65
C PHE A 279 22.25 -32.47 0.24
N ASP A 280 22.99 -33.06 -0.69
CA ASP A 280 22.85 -34.46 -1.14
C ASP A 280 21.43 -34.89 -1.58
N ALA A 281 20.58 -33.92 -1.94
CA ALA A 281 19.24 -34.19 -2.40
C ALA A 281 19.24 -34.83 -3.79
N LYS A 282 18.34 -35.79 -4.01
CA LYS A 282 18.10 -36.43 -5.32
C LYS A 282 16.71 -36.04 -5.82
N PRO A 283 16.52 -34.79 -6.29
CA PRO A 283 15.20 -34.30 -6.68
C PRO A 283 14.62 -35.16 -7.80
N ARG A 284 13.34 -35.52 -7.68
CA ARG A 284 12.62 -36.26 -8.72
C ARG A 284 11.26 -35.64 -8.95
N PHE A 285 11.05 -35.16 -10.17
CA PHE A 285 9.75 -34.61 -10.57
C PHE A 285 8.65 -35.66 -10.45
N ASN A 286 7.60 -35.33 -9.71
CA ASN A 286 6.40 -36.15 -9.56
C ASN A 286 5.24 -35.53 -10.35
N PRO A 287 4.85 -36.10 -11.51
CA PRO A 287 3.78 -35.56 -12.34
C PRO A 287 2.39 -35.64 -11.67
N LYS A 288 2.23 -36.44 -10.62
CA LYS A 288 0.99 -36.57 -9.85
C LYS A 288 0.91 -35.59 -8.68
N ALA A 289 2.00 -34.89 -8.34
CA ALA A 289 2.07 -34.03 -7.17
C ALA A 289 1.04 -32.89 -7.20
N GLU A 290 0.85 -32.25 -8.35
CA GLU A 290 -0.10 -31.14 -8.49
C GLU A 290 -1.55 -31.59 -8.25
N ARG A 291 -1.96 -32.71 -8.85
CA ARG A 291 -3.30 -33.27 -8.62
C ARG A 291 -3.49 -33.71 -7.17
N ALA A 292 -2.48 -34.33 -6.57
CA ALA A 292 -2.52 -34.72 -5.16
C ALA A 292 -2.58 -33.50 -4.22
N PHE A 293 -1.89 -32.42 -4.55
CA PHE A 293 -1.93 -31.14 -3.83
C PHE A 293 -3.33 -30.53 -3.88
N LEU A 294 -3.91 -30.38 -5.07
CA LEU A 294 -5.26 -29.83 -5.23
C LEU A 294 -6.34 -30.67 -4.53
N ALA A 295 -6.18 -31.99 -4.48
CA ALA A 295 -7.12 -32.89 -3.80
C ALA A 295 -7.12 -32.75 -2.27
N LYS A 296 -6.03 -32.25 -1.67
CA LYS A 296 -5.91 -32.04 -0.22
C LYS A 296 -6.49 -30.71 0.26
N LEU A 297 -6.73 -29.76 -0.64
CA LEU A 297 -7.22 -28.43 -0.30
C LEU A 297 -8.74 -28.39 -0.16
N ALA A 298 -9.24 -27.39 0.57
CA ALA A 298 -10.68 -27.12 0.59
C ALA A 298 -11.16 -26.80 -0.85
N PRO A 299 -12.39 -27.19 -1.25
CA PRO A 299 -12.87 -27.00 -2.62
C PRO A 299 -12.75 -25.55 -3.13
N LYS A 300 -13.03 -24.58 -2.26
CA LYS A 300 -12.91 -23.15 -2.56
C LYS A 300 -11.45 -22.74 -2.82
N GLU A 301 -10.53 -23.18 -1.99
CA GLU A 301 -9.09 -22.88 -2.15
C GLU A 301 -8.55 -23.50 -3.43
N ALA A 302 -8.86 -24.76 -3.71
CA ALA A 302 -8.47 -25.43 -4.95
C ALA A 302 -9.03 -24.68 -6.19
N ARG A 303 -10.26 -24.18 -6.10
CA ARG A 303 -10.88 -23.35 -7.14
C ARG A 303 -10.16 -22.02 -7.31
N ASP A 304 -9.81 -21.36 -6.22
CA ASP A 304 -9.13 -20.06 -6.26
C ASP A 304 -7.71 -20.19 -6.84
N ILE A 305 -7.00 -21.28 -6.53
CA ILE A 305 -5.71 -21.63 -7.15
C ILE A 305 -5.88 -21.88 -8.66
N ALA A 306 -6.88 -22.67 -9.06
CA ALA A 306 -7.14 -22.95 -10.48
C ALA A 306 -7.71 -21.73 -11.24
N GLY A 307 -8.28 -20.75 -10.52
CA GLY A 307 -8.87 -19.53 -11.04
C GLY A 307 -10.37 -19.61 -11.39
N SER A 308 -10.94 -20.81 -11.55
CA SER A 308 -12.39 -21.02 -11.69
C SER A 308 -12.78 -22.48 -11.44
N TRP A 309 -14.07 -22.75 -11.28
CA TRP A 309 -14.58 -24.12 -11.13
C TRP A 309 -14.33 -24.97 -12.38
N GLU A 310 -14.49 -24.39 -13.56
CA GLU A 310 -14.21 -25.06 -14.84
C GLU A 310 -12.74 -25.45 -14.96
N LYS A 311 -11.83 -24.52 -14.63
CA LYS A 311 -10.39 -24.76 -14.63
C LYS A 311 -9.99 -25.83 -13.62
N LEU A 312 -10.59 -25.82 -12.43
CA LEU A 312 -10.37 -26.86 -11.43
C LEU A 312 -10.82 -28.24 -11.95
N ALA A 313 -11.95 -28.31 -12.66
CA ALA A 313 -12.43 -29.57 -13.22
C ALA A 313 -11.48 -30.13 -14.28
N LEU A 314 -10.91 -29.29 -15.15
CA LEU A 314 -9.86 -29.68 -16.09
C LEU A 314 -8.61 -30.18 -15.35
N ALA A 315 -8.16 -29.46 -14.32
CA ALA A 315 -7.01 -29.85 -13.52
C ALA A 315 -7.20 -31.23 -12.85
N LYS A 316 -8.41 -31.48 -12.32
CA LYS A 316 -8.77 -32.78 -11.73
C LYS A 316 -8.81 -33.91 -12.75
N LYS A 317 -9.17 -33.62 -14.01
CA LYS A 317 -9.14 -34.58 -15.13
C LYS A 317 -7.72 -34.92 -15.60
N GLY A 318 -6.71 -34.20 -15.15
CA GLY A 318 -5.30 -34.48 -15.43
C GLY A 318 -4.59 -33.42 -16.27
N GLU A 319 -5.28 -32.36 -16.68
CA GLU A 319 -4.65 -31.21 -17.32
C GLU A 319 -3.78 -30.46 -16.31
N THR A 320 -2.60 -29.98 -16.69
CA THR A 320 -1.74 -29.23 -15.76
C THR A 320 -2.25 -27.81 -15.57
N LEU A 321 -2.07 -27.25 -14.37
CA LEU A 321 -2.36 -25.84 -14.11
C LEU A 321 -1.52 -24.91 -14.99
N GLU A 322 -0.33 -25.34 -15.42
CA GLU A 322 0.48 -24.61 -16.40
C GLU A 322 -0.22 -24.47 -17.75
N ALA A 323 -0.70 -25.58 -18.31
CA ALA A 323 -1.42 -25.57 -19.59
C ALA A 323 -2.72 -24.75 -19.49
N ILE A 324 -3.49 -24.93 -18.41
CA ILE A 324 -4.71 -24.17 -18.14
C ILE A 324 -4.41 -22.68 -17.98
N TYR A 325 -3.31 -22.32 -17.31
CA TYR A 325 -2.90 -20.93 -17.11
C TYR A 325 -2.45 -20.27 -18.41
N ASN A 326 -1.69 -20.99 -19.24
CA ASN A 326 -1.11 -20.50 -20.48
C ASN A 326 -2.13 -20.43 -21.63
N ALA A 327 -3.21 -21.22 -21.56
CA ALA A 327 -4.29 -21.24 -22.55
C ALA A 327 -4.86 -19.83 -22.77
N GLY A 328 -4.87 -19.39 -24.03
CA GLY A 328 -5.40 -18.08 -24.44
C GLY A 328 -4.56 -16.87 -23.99
N LYS A 329 -3.40 -17.06 -23.35
CA LYS A 329 -2.51 -15.96 -22.96
C LYS A 329 -1.51 -15.62 -24.03
N ASP A 330 -1.19 -14.33 -24.08
CA ASP A 330 -0.06 -13.83 -24.85
C ASP A 330 1.24 -14.54 -24.43
N PRO A 331 2.09 -14.97 -25.39
CA PRO A 331 3.35 -15.64 -25.07
C PRO A 331 4.23 -14.91 -24.07
N LEU A 332 4.19 -13.56 -24.03
CA LEU A 332 4.95 -12.77 -23.08
C LEU A 332 4.56 -13.03 -21.61
N TYR A 333 3.29 -13.41 -21.37
CA TYR A 333 2.71 -13.59 -20.04
C TYR A 333 2.38 -15.05 -19.70
N ARG A 334 2.89 -15.98 -20.51
CA ARG A 334 2.87 -17.40 -20.15
C ARG A 334 3.81 -17.65 -18.98
N TRP A 335 3.56 -18.71 -18.22
CA TRP A 335 4.54 -19.22 -17.29
C TRP A 335 5.83 -19.52 -18.04
N LYS A 336 6.93 -19.05 -17.45
CA LYS A 336 8.28 -19.33 -17.88
C LYS A 336 9.03 -19.95 -16.72
N ARG A 337 9.99 -20.81 -17.02
CA ARG A 337 10.95 -21.29 -16.04
C ARG A 337 12.14 -20.33 -15.94
N LEU A 338 12.85 -20.36 -14.82
CA LEU A 338 14.10 -19.61 -14.66
C LEU A 338 15.13 -20.00 -15.72
N GLY A 339 15.23 -21.31 -16.04
CA GLY A 339 16.16 -21.83 -17.04
C GLY A 339 15.91 -21.29 -18.45
N GLU A 340 14.65 -21.06 -18.83
CA GLU A 340 14.28 -20.49 -20.13
C GLU A 340 14.79 -19.05 -20.29
N VAL A 341 14.72 -18.24 -19.23
CA VAL A 341 15.21 -16.85 -19.26
C VAL A 341 16.74 -16.79 -19.32
N GLY A 342 17.43 -17.74 -18.69
CA GLY A 342 18.89 -17.85 -18.78
C GLY A 342 19.39 -18.22 -20.18
N GLN A 343 18.61 -19.00 -20.95
CA GLN A 343 18.94 -19.38 -22.33
C GLN A 343 18.72 -18.24 -23.32
N ASP A 344 17.63 -17.47 -23.18
CA ASP A 344 17.34 -16.29 -24.01
C ASP A 344 18.49 -15.25 -23.95
N ALA A 345 19.14 -15.10 -22.77
CA ALA A 345 20.27 -14.19 -22.58
C ALA A 345 21.58 -14.66 -23.25
N ARG A 346 21.80 -15.99 -23.35
CA ARG A 346 22.96 -16.56 -24.04
C ARG A 346 22.83 -16.46 -25.56
N MET A 347 21.60 -16.52 -26.09
CA MET A 347 21.36 -16.25 -27.51
C MET A 347 21.48 -14.75 -27.84
N SER A 348 21.04 -13.84 -26.97
CA SER A 348 21.17 -12.39 -27.23
C SER A 348 22.61 -11.86 -27.14
N ASN A 349 23.51 -12.55 -26.42
CA ASN A 349 24.93 -12.21 -26.38
C ASN A 349 25.73 -12.74 -27.59
N GLY A 350 25.13 -13.57 -28.45
CA GLY A 350 25.74 -14.06 -29.68
C GLY A 350 25.63 -13.10 -30.88
N ASP A 351 24.80 -12.05 -30.78
CA ASP A 351 24.48 -11.13 -31.88
C ASP A 351 25.04 -9.70 -31.67
N ASN A 352 25.98 -9.51 -30.73
CA ASN A 352 26.61 -8.20 -30.47
C ASN A 352 27.96 -8.03 -31.19
N ASP A 353 27.99 -8.31 -32.50
CA ASP A 353 29.15 -8.01 -33.38
C ASP A 353 28.97 -6.70 -34.17
N PHE A 354 28.13 -5.79 -33.68
CA PHE A 354 28.06 -4.42 -34.18
C PHE A 354 28.37 -3.47 -33.04
N LEU A 355 29.43 -2.68 -33.23
CA LEU A 355 29.94 -1.60 -32.38
C LEU A 355 31.16 -1.96 -31.50
N GLU A 356 32.20 -2.55 -32.10
CA GLU A 356 33.56 -2.26 -31.65
C GLU A 356 33.95 -0.83 -32.05
N GLY A 357 34.41 -0.05 -31.06
CA GLY A 357 35.11 1.20 -31.35
C GLY A 357 35.15 2.21 -30.20
N ARG A 358 35.89 1.92 -29.13
CA ARG A 358 36.85 2.87 -28.51
C ARG A 358 37.56 2.33 -27.25
N SER A 359 38.85 2.06 -27.45
CA SER A 359 40.02 2.33 -26.60
C SER A 359 39.92 2.28 -25.06
N ARG A 360 40.72 1.35 -24.52
CA ARG A 360 41.21 1.20 -23.14
C ARG A 360 41.79 2.49 -22.54
N ALA A 361 41.52 2.71 -21.25
CA ALA A 361 42.46 3.29 -20.30
C ALA A 361 42.25 2.65 -18.91
N ARG A 362 43.28 1.97 -18.40
CA ARG A 362 43.35 1.43 -17.03
C ARG A 362 43.63 2.58 -16.07
N GLY A 363 42.86 2.65 -14.99
CA GLY A 363 43.16 3.44 -13.79
C GLY A 363 42.86 2.60 -12.55
N GLU A 364 43.89 2.38 -11.72
CA GLU A 364 43.81 1.67 -10.44
C GLU A 364 42.91 2.39 -9.44
N GLN A 365 42.13 1.63 -8.64
CA GLN A 365 41.41 2.15 -7.47
C GLN A 365 42.04 1.64 -6.16
N PRO A 366 42.18 2.48 -5.11
CA PRO A 366 42.79 2.08 -3.85
C PRO A 366 41.80 1.38 -2.91
N LYS A 367 42.32 0.41 -2.15
CA LYS A 367 41.61 -0.45 -1.18
C LYS A 367 41.08 0.36 0.02
N GLN A 368 39.78 0.22 0.34
CA GLN A 368 39.19 0.75 1.58
C GLN A 368 39.28 -0.26 2.74
N ALA A 369 39.62 0.24 3.91
CA ALA A 369 39.76 -0.50 5.17
C ALA A 369 38.43 -0.62 5.95
N LYS A 370 38.29 -1.69 6.75
CA LYS A 370 37.15 -1.99 7.63
C LYS A 370 37.05 -1.03 8.84
N PRO A 371 35.85 -0.62 9.30
CA PRO A 371 35.70 0.16 10.54
C PRO A 371 35.50 -0.71 11.81
N ALA A 372 35.97 -0.18 12.95
CA ALA A 372 35.97 -0.77 14.30
C ALA A 372 34.73 -0.39 15.16
N ALA A 373 34.51 -1.12 16.27
CA ALA A 373 33.33 -1.03 17.14
C ALA A 373 33.27 0.21 18.08
N PRO A 374 32.09 0.79 18.42
CA PRO A 374 31.98 1.98 19.29
C PRO A 374 31.69 1.65 20.78
N GLY A 375 32.24 2.46 21.70
CA GLY A 375 32.07 2.39 23.16
C GLY A 375 30.77 2.98 23.72
N THR A 376 30.47 2.66 24.99
CA THR A 376 29.20 2.91 25.72
C THR A 376 29.06 4.35 26.25
N ILE A 377 27.90 4.99 26.05
CA ILE A 377 27.51 6.34 26.52
C ILE A 377 27.12 6.39 28.03
N THR A 378 27.31 7.53 28.72
CA THR A 378 26.83 7.76 30.10
C THR A 378 25.37 8.26 30.18
N LEU A 379 24.69 8.07 31.33
CA LEU A 379 23.29 8.49 31.54
C LEU A 379 23.09 10.02 31.39
N ASP A 380 24.01 10.84 31.90
CA ASP A 380 23.91 12.30 31.79
C ASP A 380 24.06 12.77 30.34
N GLN A 381 24.94 12.13 29.58
CA GLN A 381 25.11 12.40 28.15
C GLN A 381 23.82 12.04 27.40
N LEU A 382 23.21 10.90 27.73
CA LEU A 382 21.98 10.44 27.10
C LEU A 382 20.81 11.38 27.41
N SER A 383 20.65 11.79 28.67
CA SER A 383 19.61 12.73 29.10
C SER A 383 19.72 14.07 28.39
N LYS A 384 20.94 14.59 28.23
CA LYS A 384 21.19 15.82 27.46
C LYS A 384 20.80 15.66 25.99
N LEU A 385 21.16 14.54 25.37
CA LEU A 385 20.83 14.25 23.97
C LEU A 385 19.32 14.13 23.72
N GLU A 386 18.60 13.43 24.61
CA GLU A 386 17.14 13.35 24.56
C GLU A 386 16.50 14.73 24.77
N GLY A 387 17.04 15.53 25.69
CA GLY A 387 16.62 16.92 25.92
C GLY A 387 16.78 17.81 24.69
N ASP A 388 17.92 17.71 23.99
CA ASP A 388 18.17 18.46 22.76
C ASP A 388 17.27 17.99 21.61
N ALA A 389 16.99 16.67 21.52
CA ALA A 389 16.07 16.11 20.53
C ALA A 389 14.64 16.60 20.76
N LYS A 390 14.17 16.58 22.02
CA LYS A 390 12.88 17.15 22.44
C LYS A 390 12.79 18.64 22.10
N ALA A 391 13.80 19.43 22.46
CA ALA A 391 13.83 20.86 22.21
C ALA A 391 13.77 21.17 20.71
N TYR A 392 14.48 20.39 19.89
CA TYR A 392 14.44 20.53 18.44
C TYR A 392 13.04 20.28 17.86
N VAL A 393 12.40 19.15 18.17
CA VAL A 393 11.12 18.79 17.55
C VAL A 393 10.00 19.71 18.00
N LEU A 394 9.97 20.13 19.28
CA LEU A 394 8.99 21.09 19.78
C LEU A 394 9.18 22.48 19.18
N LYS A 395 10.41 23.02 19.19
CA LYS A 395 10.68 24.36 18.66
C LYS A 395 10.30 24.49 17.20
N ASN A 396 10.65 23.49 16.38
CA ASN A 396 10.34 23.52 14.96
C ASN A 396 8.87 23.18 14.69
N GLY A 397 8.29 22.22 15.41
CA GLY A 397 6.89 21.85 15.29
C GLY A 397 5.95 23.00 15.62
N GLN A 398 6.15 23.66 16.76
CA GLN A 398 5.34 24.82 17.18
C GLN A 398 5.49 26.00 16.21
N LYS A 399 6.67 26.17 15.61
CA LYS A 399 6.92 27.22 14.62
C LYS A 399 6.22 26.95 13.30
N THR A 400 6.20 25.71 12.82
CA THR A 400 5.73 25.39 11.46
C THR A 400 4.34 24.78 11.41
N GLY A 401 3.80 24.32 12.54
CA GLY A 401 2.59 23.49 12.59
C GLY A 401 2.76 22.09 11.98
N ASN A 402 4.00 21.64 11.75
CA ASN A 402 4.29 20.35 11.10
C ASN A 402 4.89 19.35 12.10
N GLU A 403 4.93 18.08 11.74
CA GLU A 403 5.72 17.10 12.49
C GLU A 403 7.20 17.17 12.11
N HIS A 404 8.05 17.22 13.13
CA HIS A 404 9.50 17.15 13.04
C HIS A 404 9.99 15.98 13.85
N MET A 405 11.09 15.39 13.41
CA MET A 405 11.72 14.27 14.07
C MET A 405 13.20 14.51 14.36
N ALA A 406 13.68 13.84 15.40
CA ALA A 406 15.08 13.65 15.71
C ALA A 406 15.30 12.19 16.12
N ALA A 407 16.40 11.59 15.71
CA ALA A 407 16.74 10.22 16.08
C ALA A 407 18.11 10.14 16.73
N ILE A 408 18.20 9.30 17.75
CA ILE A 408 19.41 9.08 18.54
C ILE A 408 19.71 7.58 18.62
N ASP A 409 20.99 7.25 18.60
CA ASP A 409 21.48 5.90 18.89
C ASP A 409 21.76 5.83 20.39
N LEU A 410 20.98 5.02 21.11
CA LEU A 410 21.03 4.90 22.58
C LEU A 410 22.27 4.14 23.07
N GLN A 411 22.96 3.40 22.20
CA GLN A 411 24.18 2.67 22.57
C GLN A 411 25.42 3.56 22.46
N THR A 412 25.48 4.35 21.39
CA THR A 412 26.65 5.18 21.06
C THR A 412 26.48 6.64 21.48
N GLY A 413 25.25 7.07 21.78
CA GLY A 413 24.98 8.46 22.11
C GLY A 413 25.07 9.42 20.95
N LYS A 414 24.95 8.93 19.71
CA LYS A 414 25.06 9.78 18.53
C LYS A 414 23.69 10.22 18.05
N ARG A 415 23.56 11.50 17.72
CA ARG A 415 22.44 11.98 16.91
C ARG A 415 22.59 11.41 15.51
N LEU A 416 21.58 10.70 15.05
CA LEU A 416 21.59 10.00 13.78
C LEU A 416 21.05 10.88 12.66
N ALA A 417 19.87 11.48 12.88
CA ALA A 417 19.22 12.31 11.88
C ALA A 417 18.16 13.23 12.49
N GLN A 418 17.76 14.23 11.70
CA GLN A 418 16.63 15.10 11.95
C GLN A 418 15.88 15.33 10.64
N GLY A 419 14.57 15.59 10.69
CA GLY A 419 13.79 15.80 9.47
C GLY A 419 12.33 16.19 9.71
N THR A 420 11.67 16.63 8.64
CA THR A 420 10.23 16.90 8.57
C THR A 420 9.72 16.53 7.18
N SER A 421 8.46 16.13 7.08
CA SER A 421 7.77 15.93 5.80
C SER A 421 7.13 17.23 5.26
N ASN A 422 7.18 18.31 6.04
CA ASN A 422 6.37 19.52 5.87
C ASN A 422 4.84 19.28 5.94
N GLU A 423 4.42 18.22 6.65
CA GLU A 423 3.00 17.91 6.90
C GLU A 423 2.71 17.86 8.43
N PRO A 424 1.48 18.17 8.87
CA PRO A 424 1.08 18.19 10.29
C PRO A 424 0.81 16.82 10.92
N GLY A 425 0.73 15.75 10.14
CA GLY A 425 0.41 14.40 10.65
C GLY A 425 1.28 13.29 10.06
N ARG A 426 2.49 13.65 9.61
CA ARG A 426 3.45 12.69 9.10
C ARG A 426 4.88 13.11 9.35
N VAL A 427 5.70 12.22 9.89
CA VAL A 427 7.15 12.38 9.94
C VAL A 427 7.83 11.75 8.71
N TYR A 428 8.80 12.46 8.13
CA TYR A 428 9.76 11.86 7.20
C TYR A 428 10.90 11.18 7.95
N ILE A 429 11.07 9.87 7.74
CA ILE A 429 12.19 9.08 8.27
C ILE A 429 13.22 8.92 7.13
N PRO A 430 14.45 9.44 7.28
CA PRO A 430 15.51 9.27 6.28
C PRO A 430 15.81 7.78 5.99
N ALA A 431 16.27 7.50 4.77
CA ALA A 431 16.53 6.13 4.34
C ALA A 431 17.69 5.49 5.13
N GLU A 432 18.70 6.28 5.49
CA GLU A 432 19.86 5.87 6.29
C GLU A 432 19.41 5.48 7.70
N LEU A 433 18.52 6.27 8.29
CA LEU A 433 17.94 5.99 9.60
C LEU A 433 17.08 4.73 9.57
N THR A 434 16.37 4.50 8.47
CA THR A 434 15.57 3.30 8.26
C THR A 434 16.44 2.04 8.24
N GLN A 435 17.60 2.07 7.57
CA GLN A 435 18.55 0.95 7.56
C GLN A 435 19.13 0.69 8.95
N MET A 436 19.45 1.75 9.70
CA MET A 436 19.93 1.60 11.07
C MET A 436 18.85 1.01 11.99
N ALA A 437 17.59 1.39 11.82
CA ALA A 437 16.47 0.85 12.60
C ALA A 437 16.07 -0.58 12.21
N ASP A 438 16.51 -1.08 11.05
CA ASP A 438 16.35 -2.49 10.65
C ASP A 438 17.36 -3.43 11.31
N ASP A 439 18.46 -2.89 11.86
CA ASP A 439 19.49 -3.67 12.53
C ASP A 439 19.06 -4.02 13.98
N PRO A 440 18.73 -5.28 14.29
CA PRO A 440 18.25 -5.68 15.62
C PRO A 440 19.31 -5.53 16.72
N THR A 441 20.58 -5.33 16.35
CA THR A 441 21.67 -5.13 17.32
C THR A 441 21.73 -3.69 17.83
N ARG A 442 21.05 -2.75 17.15
CA ARG A 442 21.00 -1.35 17.54
C ARG A 442 19.85 -1.07 18.51
N LYS A 443 20.02 -0.01 19.28
CA LYS A 443 18.93 0.58 20.08
C LYS A 443 18.76 2.03 19.69
N ILE A 444 17.78 2.32 18.85
CA ILE A 444 17.51 3.68 18.35
C ILE A 444 16.26 4.22 19.03
N ALA A 445 16.28 5.50 19.39
CA ALA A 445 15.09 6.25 19.81
C ALA A 445 14.72 7.30 18.77
N TYR A 446 13.43 7.33 18.42
CA TYR A 446 12.84 8.41 17.63
C TYR A 446 12.12 9.38 18.55
N HIS A 447 12.36 10.67 18.33
CA HIS A 447 11.66 11.77 18.97
C HIS A 447 10.89 12.50 17.88
N HIS A 448 9.61 12.78 18.08
CA HIS A 448 8.85 13.67 17.19
C HIS A 448 7.77 14.45 17.93
N ASN A 449 7.18 15.45 17.26
CA ASN A 449 6.06 16.21 17.80
C ASN A 449 4.75 15.86 17.08
N HIS A 450 3.64 15.95 17.79
CA HIS A 450 2.29 15.95 17.22
C HIS A 450 1.67 17.33 17.44
N PRO A 451 1.37 18.11 16.38
CA PRO A 451 0.68 19.40 16.49
C PRO A 451 -0.68 19.31 17.20
N ASP A 452 -1.44 18.24 16.97
CA ASP A 452 -2.72 17.97 17.65
C ASP A 452 -2.53 17.37 19.07
N SER A 453 -1.28 17.19 19.49
CA SER A 453 -0.86 16.66 20.78
C SER A 453 -1.34 15.24 21.10
N TYR A 454 -1.84 14.47 20.13
CA TYR A 454 -2.30 13.10 20.36
C TYR A 454 -1.15 12.15 20.74
N SER A 455 -1.48 11.02 21.35
CA SER A 455 -0.49 9.97 21.67
C SER A 455 0.07 9.28 20.42
N LEU A 456 1.03 8.37 20.60
CA LEU A 456 1.55 7.53 19.51
C LEU A 456 0.42 6.86 18.74
N SER A 457 0.37 7.11 17.44
CA SER A 457 -0.61 6.53 16.54
C SER A 457 -0.30 5.05 16.28
N PRO A 458 -1.28 4.29 15.78
CA PRO A 458 -1.01 2.96 15.23
C PRO A 458 0.05 2.95 14.12
N GLY A 459 0.23 4.07 13.40
CA GLY A 459 1.28 4.22 12.40
C GLY A 459 2.67 4.23 13.02
N ASP A 460 2.84 4.97 14.12
CA ASP A 460 4.10 5.07 14.87
C ASP A 460 4.50 3.70 15.44
N LEU A 461 3.54 3.02 16.08
CA LEU A 461 3.75 1.67 16.62
C LEU A 461 4.02 0.65 15.52
N ALA A 462 3.36 0.76 14.35
CA ALA A 462 3.66 -0.12 13.23
C ALA A 462 5.08 0.09 12.67
N VAL A 463 5.63 1.30 12.74
CA VAL A 463 7.04 1.53 12.42
C VAL A 463 7.93 0.83 13.45
N MET A 464 7.65 0.97 14.76
CA MET A 464 8.35 0.23 15.82
C MET A 464 8.30 -1.29 15.62
N GLY A 465 7.14 -1.85 15.26
CA GLY A 465 6.97 -3.28 15.03
C GLY A 465 7.74 -3.82 13.82
N LYS A 466 7.94 -3.01 12.78
CA LYS A 466 8.64 -3.39 11.55
C LYS A 466 10.16 -3.27 11.63
N ARG A 467 10.66 -2.54 12.63
CA ARG A 467 12.05 -2.09 12.71
C ARG A 467 12.66 -2.59 14.02
N PRO A 468 13.31 -3.76 14.05
CA PRO A 468 13.74 -4.38 15.30
C PRO A 468 14.82 -3.59 16.06
N GLY A 469 15.58 -2.73 15.38
CA GLY A 469 16.52 -1.79 15.99
C GLY A 469 15.91 -0.49 16.49
N LEU A 470 14.63 -0.20 16.15
CA LEU A 470 13.87 0.90 16.74
C LEU A 470 13.35 0.47 18.11
N PHE A 471 14.13 0.80 19.13
CA PHE A 471 13.86 0.40 20.51
C PHE A 471 12.77 1.27 21.15
N GLN A 472 12.72 2.55 20.80
CA GLN A 472 11.91 3.53 21.51
C GLN A 472 11.35 4.63 20.61
N ILE A 473 10.13 5.09 20.89
CA ILE A 473 9.54 6.28 20.27
C ILE A 473 9.04 7.22 21.36
N LEU A 474 9.40 8.51 21.27
CA LEU A 474 8.92 9.59 22.10
C LEU A 474 8.17 10.62 21.25
N VAL A 475 6.98 10.97 21.70
CA VAL A 475 6.10 11.95 21.07
C VAL A 475 5.83 13.09 22.03
N TYR A 476 5.95 14.33 21.54
CA TYR A 476 5.68 15.53 22.32
C TYR A 476 4.53 16.34 21.71
N GLY A 477 3.48 16.57 22.51
CA GLY A 477 2.39 17.46 22.17
C GLY A 477 2.77 18.92 22.34
N HIS A 478 2.08 19.80 21.61
CA HIS A 478 2.24 21.24 21.75
C HIS A 478 1.52 21.80 22.99
N ASP A 479 0.65 20.99 23.62
CA ASP A 479 -0.06 21.30 24.88
C ASP A 479 0.72 20.91 26.15
N GLY A 480 1.94 20.38 26.01
CA GLY A 480 2.75 19.90 27.13
C GLY A 480 2.60 18.41 27.44
N SER A 481 1.67 17.72 26.76
CA SER A 481 1.59 16.25 26.81
C SER A 481 2.84 15.60 26.21
N TRP A 482 3.23 14.44 26.70
CA TRP A 482 4.25 13.61 26.06
C TRP A 482 3.96 12.13 26.26
N PHE A 483 4.48 11.31 25.35
CA PHE A 483 4.24 9.88 25.32
C PHE A 483 5.52 9.16 24.91
N ARG A 484 5.85 8.06 25.58
CA ARG A 484 7.02 7.22 25.34
C ARG A 484 6.58 5.77 25.25
N ALA A 485 6.94 5.10 24.17
CA ALA A 485 6.78 3.67 24.02
C ALA A 485 8.16 3.02 23.85
N GLU A 486 8.40 1.94 24.57
CA GLU A 486 9.56 1.06 24.38
C GLU A 486 9.11 -0.33 23.99
N ARG A 487 9.80 -0.91 23.01
CA ARG A 487 9.45 -2.21 22.47
C ARG A 487 10.00 -3.33 23.35
N HIS A 488 9.18 -4.34 23.66
CA HIS A 488 9.66 -5.64 24.14
C HIS A 488 9.96 -6.56 22.95
N ASP A 489 10.92 -7.48 23.10
CA ASP A 489 11.31 -8.36 22.00
C ASP A 489 10.19 -9.38 21.70
N PHE A 490 9.40 -9.08 20.68
CA PHE A 490 8.13 -9.77 20.42
C PHE A 490 7.92 -9.97 18.91
N ARG A 491 7.59 -11.22 18.51
CA ARG A 491 7.48 -11.65 17.09
C ARG A 491 6.14 -11.32 16.46
N GLU A 492 5.07 -11.20 17.24
CA GLU A 492 3.69 -10.99 16.76
C GLU A 492 3.19 -9.55 16.93
N PHE A 493 4.10 -8.58 16.99
CA PHE A 493 3.77 -7.18 17.33
C PHE A 493 2.65 -6.60 16.46
N GLU A 494 2.70 -6.79 15.14
CA GLU A 494 1.68 -6.25 14.23
C GLU A 494 0.30 -6.90 14.44
N MET A 495 0.25 -8.22 14.65
CA MET A 495 -1.00 -8.93 14.87
C MET A 495 -1.67 -8.47 16.17
N VAL A 496 -0.87 -8.29 17.23
CA VAL A 496 -1.34 -7.81 18.52
C VAL A 496 -1.77 -6.34 18.46
N LEU A 497 -1.02 -5.50 17.73
CA LEU A 497 -1.40 -4.11 17.46
C LEU A 497 -2.73 -4.01 16.70
N ASP A 498 -2.92 -4.82 15.65
CA ASP A 498 -4.18 -4.84 14.88
C ASP A 498 -5.37 -5.34 15.70
N ALA A 499 -5.16 -6.32 16.58
CA ALA A 499 -6.20 -6.78 17.50
C ALA A 499 -6.60 -5.69 18.50
N ALA A 500 -5.62 -4.99 19.09
CA ALA A 500 -5.85 -3.87 20.00
C ALA A 500 -6.63 -2.74 19.31
N LYS A 501 -6.20 -2.35 18.10
CA LYS A 501 -6.88 -1.34 17.28
C LYS A 501 -8.32 -1.71 16.99
N HIS A 502 -8.55 -2.96 16.56
CA HIS A 502 -9.87 -3.42 16.19
C HIS A 502 -10.83 -3.41 17.39
N GLU A 503 -10.38 -3.90 18.54
CA GLU A 503 -11.20 -3.94 19.75
C GLU A 503 -11.51 -2.52 20.25
N ILE A 504 -10.50 -1.65 20.39
CA ILE A 504 -10.71 -0.25 20.81
C ILE A 504 -11.66 0.48 19.86
N TRP A 505 -11.48 0.32 18.54
CA TRP A 505 -12.37 0.95 17.54
C TRP A 505 -13.82 0.46 17.65
N GLN A 506 -14.05 -0.82 17.95
CA GLN A 506 -15.40 -1.32 18.21
C GLN A 506 -15.99 -0.69 19.48
N GLN A 507 -15.22 -0.66 20.57
CA GLN A 507 -15.68 -0.11 21.85
C GLN A 507 -15.96 1.39 21.77
N THR A 508 -15.11 2.16 21.11
CA THR A 508 -15.34 3.60 20.91
C THR A 508 -16.51 3.86 19.97
N GLY A 509 -16.71 3.01 18.96
CA GLY A 509 -17.88 3.05 18.09
C GLY A 509 -19.20 2.86 18.86
N LEU A 510 -19.22 1.98 19.88
CA LEU A 510 -20.36 1.80 20.78
C LEU A 510 -20.54 3.00 21.72
N ALA A 511 -19.45 3.55 22.24
CA ALA A 511 -19.47 4.72 23.12
C ALA A 511 -19.98 5.98 22.40
N ARG A 512 -19.59 6.21 21.13
CA ARG A 512 -20.09 7.32 20.30
C ARG A 512 -21.61 7.30 20.13
N ARG A 513 -22.21 6.10 20.01
CA ARG A 513 -23.68 5.95 19.96
C ARG A 513 -24.38 6.35 21.26
N ARG A 514 -23.64 6.38 22.37
CA ARG A 514 -24.11 6.83 23.69
C ARG A 514 -23.73 8.27 24.00
N GLY A 515 -23.15 9.01 23.04
CA GLY A 515 -22.79 10.42 23.17
C GLY A 515 -21.38 10.69 23.71
N LEU A 516 -20.54 9.66 23.88
CA LEU A 516 -19.14 9.83 24.29
C LEU A 516 -18.23 10.06 23.08
N PHE A 517 -17.55 11.21 23.04
CA PHE A 517 -16.60 11.57 21.98
C PHE A 517 -15.16 11.33 22.45
N LEU A 518 -14.46 10.42 21.79
CA LEU A 518 -13.13 9.92 22.20
C LEU A 518 -12.05 10.11 21.13
N GLU A 519 -12.29 10.97 20.13
CA GLU A 519 -11.44 11.09 18.92
C GLU A 519 -9.96 11.41 19.20
N SER A 520 -9.61 11.95 20.38
CA SER A 520 -8.24 12.21 20.81
C SER A 520 -7.59 11.12 21.67
N LEU A 521 -8.37 10.15 22.16
CA LEU A 521 -7.93 9.14 23.15
C LEU A 521 -7.83 7.73 22.58
N GLU A 522 -8.38 7.44 21.40
CA GLU A 522 -8.33 6.08 20.82
C GLU A 522 -6.91 5.54 20.72
N ALA A 523 -5.97 6.36 20.22
CA ALA A 523 -4.56 6.01 20.18
C ALA A 523 -3.99 5.76 21.59
N HIS A 524 -4.38 6.57 22.58
CA HIS A 524 -3.90 6.44 23.95
C HIS A 524 -4.38 5.14 24.60
N LEU A 525 -5.66 4.77 24.40
CA LEU A 525 -6.22 3.51 24.89
C LEU A 525 -5.55 2.29 24.25
N ILE A 526 -5.19 2.36 22.95
CA ILE A 526 -4.43 1.30 22.28
C ILE A 526 -3.06 1.12 22.95
N ASN A 527 -2.34 2.22 23.21
CA ASN A 527 -1.04 2.16 23.88
C ASN A 527 -1.17 1.57 25.30
N LEU A 528 -2.18 1.97 26.07
CA LEU A 528 -2.46 1.40 27.40
C LEU A 528 -2.76 -0.10 27.34
N ALA A 529 -3.53 -0.56 26.36
CA ALA A 529 -3.85 -1.97 26.19
C ALA A 529 -2.61 -2.80 25.85
N LEU A 530 -1.74 -2.29 24.97
CA LEU A 530 -0.47 -2.94 24.62
C LEU A 530 0.47 -3.00 25.83
N ALA A 531 0.52 -1.94 26.64
CA ALA A 531 1.34 -1.90 27.84
C ALA A 531 0.88 -2.88 28.91
N ARG A 532 -0.43 -2.92 29.23
CA ARG A 532 -1.00 -3.89 30.17
C ARG A 532 -0.88 -5.33 29.70
N ALA A 533 -0.82 -5.53 28.38
CA ALA A 533 -0.58 -6.84 27.80
C ALA A 533 0.91 -7.22 27.75
N GLY A 534 1.83 -6.36 28.20
CA GLY A 534 3.28 -6.62 28.20
C GLY A 534 3.85 -6.73 26.79
N VAL A 535 3.43 -5.84 25.89
CA VAL A 535 3.91 -5.75 24.49
C VAL A 535 4.89 -4.57 24.33
N ILE A 536 4.63 -3.49 25.07
CA ILE A 536 5.47 -2.31 25.16
C ILE A 536 5.54 -1.84 26.61
N ASP A 537 6.59 -1.10 26.97
CA ASP A 537 6.51 -0.19 28.11
C ASP A 537 5.98 1.15 27.62
N TYR A 538 4.94 1.67 28.28
CA TYR A 538 4.29 2.91 27.90
C TYR A 538 4.27 3.89 29.06
N GLN A 539 4.87 5.05 28.86
CA GLN A 539 4.92 6.15 29.81
C GLN A 539 4.36 7.40 29.16
N PHE A 540 3.67 8.24 29.93
CA PHE A 540 3.06 9.44 29.38
C PHE A 540 2.79 10.50 30.44
N GLN A 541 2.58 11.72 29.97
CA GLN A 541 1.99 12.83 30.70
C GLN A 541 0.95 13.47 29.79
N LEU A 542 -0.25 13.69 30.32
CA LEU A 542 -1.32 14.42 29.62
C LEU A 542 -1.35 15.86 30.13
N ASP A 543 -1.84 16.79 29.33
CA ASP A 543 -2.22 18.12 29.79
C ASP A 543 -3.39 18.03 30.80
N GLU A 544 -3.62 19.10 31.56
CA GLU A 544 -4.62 19.10 32.63
C GLU A 544 -6.05 18.78 32.17
N ASP A 545 -6.48 19.26 31.01
CA ASP A 545 -7.84 19.02 30.52
C ASP A 545 -8.05 17.56 30.15
N ARG A 546 -7.05 16.94 29.50
CA ARG A 546 -7.09 15.50 29.21
C ARG A 546 -6.97 14.65 30.45
N GLN A 547 -6.19 15.07 31.46
CA GLN A 547 -6.16 14.40 32.76
C GLN A 547 -7.54 14.44 33.44
N ARG A 548 -8.20 15.60 33.46
CA ARG A 548 -9.56 15.75 33.99
C ARG A 548 -10.56 14.87 33.24
N PHE A 549 -10.52 14.88 31.91
CA PHE A 549 -11.39 14.03 31.09
C PHE A 549 -11.15 12.54 31.37
N TYR A 550 -9.89 12.09 31.37
CA TYR A 550 -9.56 10.69 31.65
C TYR A 550 -10.01 10.27 33.05
N ALA A 551 -9.88 11.15 34.06
CA ALA A 551 -10.35 10.88 35.41
C ALA A 551 -11.89 10.74 35.49
N ASN A 552 -12.62 11.61 34.79
CA ASN A 552 -14.10 11.59 34.77
C ASN A 552 -14.64 10.35 34.06
N GLU A 553 -14.01 9.92 32.98
CA GLU A 553 -14.43 8.77 32.17
C GLU A 553 -13.69 7.48 32.53
N ARG A 554 -12.92 7.48 33.63
CA ARG A 554 -11.97 6.41 33.98
C ARG A 554 -12.57 5.03 33.85
N THR A 555 -13.70 4.77 34.50
CA THR A 555 -14.34 3.44 34.46
C THR A 555 -14.67 3.00 33.03
N ALA A 556 -15.18 3.90 32.20
CA ALA A 556 -15.51 3.57 30.82
C ALA A 556 -14.24 3.27 30.00
N LEU A 557 -13.21 4.11 30.11
CA LEU A 557 -11.95 3.94 29.39
C LEU A 557 -11.19 2.67 29.81
N GLU A 558 -11.15 2.40 31.13
CA GLU A 558 -10.54 1.21 31.71
C GLU A 558 -11.20 -0.08 31.20
N ASN A 559 -12.54 -0.11 31.10
CA ASN A 559 -13.26 -1.25 30.53
C ASN A 559 -12.90 -1.49 29.06
N MET A 560 -12.68 -0.43 28.27
CA MET A 560 -12.25 -0.57 26.87
C MET A 560 -10.83 -1.14 26.76
N VAL A 561 -9.93 -0.64 27.61
CA VAL A 561 -8.55 -1.14 27.70
C VAL A 561 -8.54 -2.60 28.10
N ASP A 562 -9.30 -2.99 29.12
CA ASP A 562 -9.34 -4.36 29.62
C ASP A 562 -9.93 -5.34 28.57
N ALA A 563 -10.95 -4.91 27.82
CA ALA A 563 -11.48 -5.68 26.69
C ALA A 563 -10.41 -5.94 25.62
N ALA A 564 -9.63 -4.91 25.27
CA ALA A 564 -8.51 -5.03 24.34
C ALA A 564 -7.39 -5.94 24.91
N VAL A 565 -7.05 -5.81 26.19
CA VAL A 565 -6.06 -6.69 26.86
C VAL A 565 -6.50 -8.15 26.81
N LEU A 566 -7.77 -8.45 27.08
CA LEU A 566 -8.31 -9.82 26.98
C LEU A 566 -8.19 -10.36 25.55
N LYS A 567 -8.46 -9.53 24.54
CA LYS A 567 -8.30 -9.90 23.13
C LYS A 567 -6.85 -10.24 22.80
N ILE A 568 -5.90 -9.41 23.26
CA ILE A 568 -4.47 -9.61 23.06
C ILE A 568 -4.01 -10.89 23.76
N LYS A 569 -4.41 -11.12 25.01
CA LYS A 569 -4.04 -12.33 25.78
C LYS A 569 -4.50 -13.62 25.10
N ARG A 570 -5.74 -13.64 24.56
CA ARG A 570 -6.25 -14.78 23.78
C ARG A 570 -5.40 -15.08 22.54
N ILE A 571 -4.95 -14.05 21.83
CA ILE A 571 -4.07 -14.21 20.66
C ILE A 571 -2.71 -14.75 21.08
N ARG A 572 -2.23 -14.37 22.26
CA ARG A 572 -0.96 -14.83 22.85
C ARG A 572 -1.04 -16.19 23.54
N GLY A 573 -2.21 -16.84 23.57
CA GLY A 573 -2.39 -18.15 24.19
C GLY A 573 -2.40 -18.14 25.73
N PHE A 574 -2.77 -17.01 26.34
CA PHE A 574 -3.01 -16.87 27.79
C PHE A 574 -4.49 -16.96 28.16
#